data_AF-A0A1G1R2N0-F1
#
_entry.id   AF-A0A1G1R2N0-F1
#
_cell.length_a   1.000
_cell.length_b   1.000
_cell.length_c   1.000
_cell.angle_alpha   90.00
_cell.angle_beta   90.00
_cell.angle_gamma   90.00
#
_symmetry.space_group_name_H-M   'P 1'
#
loop_
_entity.id
_entity.type
_entity.pdbx_description
1 polymer ?
#
loop_
_entity_poly.entity_id
_entity_poly.type
_entity_poly.pdbx_seq_one_letter_code
_entity_poly.pdbx_strand_id
1 'polypeptide(L)'
;MNSKHNLEAIYAKLYRHFGPQSWWPGETPFEVIVGAILTQNTNWQNVAKAINNLKQAKVLSPKKLYSLPRPRLAQLIRPSGYFNIKAKRLKEFLDFLFKNYNGSLKKMFSRPVEDLRKEILSVKGIGPETADSILLYAGGFPVFVVDAYTKRIFSRQKLLSEDAEYHQVQELFTRSLKKDVQLYNEYHALIVRLGKD
;
A
#
# COMPACT_ATOMS: atom_id res chain seq x y z
N MET A 1 5.67 29.47 8.93
CA MET A 1 5.51 29.15 7.49
C MET A 1 4.35 28.18 7.34
N ASN A 2 3.47 28.40 6.37
CA ASN A 2 2.26 27.61 6.16
C ASN A 2 2.62 26.18 5.66
N SER A 3 2.25 25.13 6.39
CA SER A 3 2.58 23.74 6.08
C SER A 3 2.21 23.33 4.65
N LYS A 4 1.14 23.91 4.09
CA LYS A 4 0.73 23.70 2.69
C LYS A 4 1.80 24.09 1.68
N HIS A 5 2.34 25.32 1.80
CA HIS A 5 3.35 25.82 0.87
C HIS A 5 4.64 25.00 0.94
N ASN A 6 4.95 24.45 2.13
CA ASN A 6 6.12 23.61 2.32
C ASN A 6 5.97 22.24 1.63
N LEU A 7 4.81 21.58 1.75
CA LEU A 7 4.61 20.27 1.14
C LEU A 7 4.57 20.31 -0.40
N GLU A 8 3.92 21.33 -0.98
CA GLU A 8 3.91 21.51 -2.44
C GLU A 8 5.31 21.83 -2.99
N ALA A 9 6.08 22.68 -2.28
CA ALA A 9 7.45 22.99 -2.66
C ALA A 9 8.40 21.79 -2.55
N ILE A 10 8.22 20.93 -1.52
CA ILE A 10 8.99 19.68 -1.40
C ILE A 10 8.65 18.75 -2.55
N TYR A 11 7.36 18.55 -2.86
CA TYR A 11 6.94 17.75 -4.02
C TYR A 11 7.62 18.23 -5.31
N ALA A 12 7.53 19.53 -5.61
CA ALA A 12 8.12 20.11 -6.81
C ALA A 12 9.64 19.91 -6.88
N LYS A 13 10.35 20.04 -5.76
CA LYS A 13 11.80 19.79 -5.68
C LYS A 13 12.14 18.33 -5.95
N LEU A 14 11.42 17.39 -5.33
CA LEU A 14 11.63 15.96 -5.52
C LEU A 14 11.32 15.56 -6.96
N TYR A 15 10.18 16.00 -7.50
CA TYR A 15 9.77 15.70 -8.86
C TYR A 15 10.77 16.24 -9.90
N ARG A 16 11.26 17.48 -9.71
CA ARG A 16 12.29 18.05 -10.58
C ARG A 16 13.60 17.27 -10.54
N HIS A 17 13.95 16.68 -9.40
CA HIS A 17 15.20 15.96 -9.22
C HIS A 17 15.14 14.52 -9.75
N PHE A 18 14.10 13.77 -9.37
CA PHE A 18 13.98 12.35 -9.68
C PHE A 18 13.12 12.06 -10.92
N GLY A 19 12.33 13.03 -11.39
CA GLY A 19 11.37 12.83 -12.48
C GLY A 19 10.18 11.95 -12.08
N PRO A 20 9.34 11.54 -13.05
CA PRO A 20 8.23 10.62 -12.81
C PRO A 20 8.73 9.24 -12.40
N GLN A 21 8.15 8.67 -11.34
CA GLN A 21 8.59 7.38 -10.79
C GLN A 21 7.90 6.16 -11.43
N SER A 22 6.78 6.34 -12.14
CA SER A 22 5.97 5.24 -12.70
C SER A 22 5.62 4.17 -11.64
N TRP A 23 5.22 4.66 -10.47
CA TRP A 23 4.93 3.87 -9.27
C TRP A 23 3.47 3.41 -9.24
N TRP A 24 3.08 2.21 -8.81
CA TRP A 24 3.78 1.05 -8.24
C TRP A 24 3.66 -0.12 -9.27
N PRO A 25 4.68 -0.97 -9.44
CA PRO A 25 4.60 -2.14 -10.34
C PRO A 25 3.49 -3.15 -9.96
N GLY A 26 2.48 -3.30 -10.83
CA GLY A 26 1.47 -4.35 -10.77
C GLY A 26 0.58 -4.35 -12.02
N GLU A 27 0.23 -5.54 -12.53
CA GLU A 27 -0.59 -5.65 -13.76
C GLU A 27 -2.08 -5.53 -13.49
N THR A 28 -2.51 -5.83 -12.25
CA THR A 28 -3.92 -5.81 -11.86
C THR A 28 -4.10 -5.26 -10.44
N PRO A 29 -5.28 -4.71 -10.09
CA PRO A 29 -5.58 -4.29 -8.71
C PRO A 29 -5.38 -5.43 -7.69
N PHE A 30 -5.67 -6.67 -8.07
CA PHE A 30 -5.47 -7.82 -7.18
C PHE A 30 -3.98 -8.10 -6.92
N GLU A 31 -3.14 -8.01 -7.96
CA GLU A 31 -1.70 -8.14 -7.80
C GLU A 31 -1.13 -7.05 -6.89
N VAL A 32 -1.60 -5.80 -7.05
CA VAL A 32 -1.20 -4.68 -6.19
C VAL A 32 -1.56 -4.96 -4.73
N ILE A 33 -2.76 -5.46 -4.44
CA ILE A 33 -3.16 -5.84 -3.08
C ILE A 33 -2.24 -6.93 -2.50
N VAL A 34 -1.96 -7.97 -3.28
CA VAL A 34 -1.04 -9.04 -2.86
C VAL A 34 0.35 -8.44 -2.60
N GLY A 35 0.85 -7.58 -3.48
CA GLY A 35 2.11 -6.86 -3.31
C GLY A 35 2.16 -6.03 -2.03
N ALA A 36 1.12 -5.25 -1.74
CA ALA A 36 1.04 -4.42 -0.54
C ALA A 36 1.12 -5.26 0.75
N ILE A 37 0.39 -6.38 0.81
CA ILE A 37 0.43 -7.30 1.96
C ILE A 37 1.82 -7.97 2.07
N LEU A 38 2.39 -8.37 0.94
CA LEU A 38 3.68 -9.05 0.92
C LEU A 38 4.86 -8.12 1.22
N THR A 39 4.73 -6.81 1.00
CA THR A 39 5.79 -5.80 1.22
C THR A 39 6.06 -5.51 2.70
N GLN A 40 5.13 -5.86 3.59
CA GLN A 40 5.32 -5.69 5.03
C GLN A 40 6.63 -6.34 5.51
N ASN A 41 7.55 -5.53 6.07
CA ASN A 41 8.86 -5.96 6.55
C ASN A 41 9.70 -6.73 5.52
N THR A 42 9.69 -6.31 4.25
CA THR A 42 10.58 -6.86 3.21
C THR A 42 10.83 -5.84 2.09
N ASN A 43 11.81 -6.11 1.25
CA ASN A 43 12.06 -5.28 0.06
C ASN A 43 11.23 -5.74 -1.14
N TRP A 44 11.03 -4.84 -2.10
CA TRP A 44 10.23 -5.13 -3.29
C TRP A 44 10.81 -6.25 -4.17
N GLN A 45 12.13 -6.39 -4.25
CA GLN A 45 12.77 -7.44 -5.06
C GLN A 45 12.32 -8.85 -4.62
N ASN A 46 12.19 -9.07 -3.31
CA ASN A 46 11.70 -10.32 -2.74
C ASN A 46 10.20 -10.52 -2.96
N VAL A 47 9.41 -9.43 -2.93
CA VAL A 47 7.97 -9.48 -3.25
C VAL A 47 7.74 -9.82 -4.71
N ALA A 48 8.51 -9.22 -5.63
CA ALA A 48 8.42 -9.51 -7.07
C ALA A 48 8.70 -10.99 -7.36
N LYS A 49 9.70 -11.60 -6.71
CA LYS A 49 9.95 -13.04 -6.79
C LYS A 49 8.75 -13.87 -6.30
N ALA A 50 8.15 -13.50 -5.17
CA ALA A 50 6.97 -14.17 -4.63
C ALA A 50 5.75 -14.06 -5.56
N ILE A 51 5.49 -12.87 -6.12
CA ILE A 51 4.40 -12.64 -7.10
C ILE A 51 4.65 -13.49 -8.35
N ASN A 52 5.88 -13.52 -8.87
CA ASN A 52 6.22 -14.34 -10.03
C ASN A 52 5.96 -15.83 -9.77
N ASN A 53 6.29 -16.35 -8.58
CA ASN A 53 5.95 -17.73 -8.20
C ASN A 53 4.44 -18.00 -8.25
N LEU A 54 3.62 -17.04 -7.77
CA LEU A 54 2.15 -17.16 -7.82
C LEU A 54 1.62 -17.12 -9.26
N LYS A 55 2.22 -16.30 -10.13
CA LYS A 55 1.90 -16.23 -11.57
C LYS A 55 2.28 -17.53 -12.29
N GLN A 56 3.49 -18.04 -12.09
CA GLN A 56 3.96 -19.30 -12.69
C GLN A 56 3.11 -20.49 -12.24
N ALA A 57 2.70 -20.53 -10.97
CA ALA A 57 1.75 -21.53 -10.47
C ALA A 57 0.31 -21.29 -10.96
N LYS A 58 0.04 -20.22 -11.71
CA LYS A 58 -1.28 -19.81 -12.23
C LYS A 58 -2.34 -19.66 -11.14
N VAL A 59 -1.94 -19.21 -9.94
CA VAL A 59 -2.83 -19.06 -8.77
C VAL A 59 -3.12 -17.61 -8.39
N LEU A 60 -2.49 -16.60 -9.02
CA LEU A 60 -2.68 -15.18 -8.71
C LEU A 60 -4.06 -14.66 -9.17
N SER A 61 -5.12 -15.07 -8.46
CA SER A 61 -6.49 -14.55 -8.59
C SER A 61 -7.23 -14.74 -7.26
N PRO A 62 -8.27 -13.94 -6.95
CA PRO A 62 -8.99 -14.07 -5.68
C PRO A 62 -9.46 -15.50 -5.41
N LYS A 63 -10.16 -16.11 -6.38
CA LYS A 63 -10.73 -17.47 -6.24
C LYS A 63 -9.65 -18.53 -6.02
N LYS A 64 -8.59 -18.52 -6.83
CA LYS A 64 -7.53 -19.55 -6.74
C LYS A 64 -6.71 -19.40 -5.46
N LEU A 65 -6.34 -18.18 -5.06
CA LEU A 65 -5.65 -17.98 -3.78
C LEU A 65 -6.55 -18.31 -2.60
N TYR A 66 -7.86 -18.07 -2.69
CA TYR A 66 -8.82 -18.43 -1.64
C TYR A 66 -8.89 -19.93 -1.41
N SER A 67 -8.95 -20.74 -2.48
CA SER A 67 -8.98 -22.19 -2.40
C SER A 67 -7.62 -22.85 -2.11
N LEU A 68 -6.51 -22.15 -2.36
CA LEU A 68 -5.16 -22.72 -2.21
C LEU A 68 -4.84 -23.03 -0.74
N PRO A 69 -4.38 -24.24 -0.36
CA PRO A 69 -4.02 -24.54 1.03
C PRO A 69 -2.95 -23.57 1.57
N ARG A 70 -3.13 -23.09 2.81
CA ARG A 70 -2.22 -22.11 3.43
C ARG A 70 -0.75 -22.56 3.40
N PRO A 71 -0.38 -23.83 3.68
CA PRO A 71 1.02 -24.26 3.58
C PRO A 71 1.60 -24.12 2.17
N ARG A 72 0.81 -24.40 1.14
CA ARG A 72 1.23 -24.24 -0.26
C ARG A 72 1.40 -22.77 -0.63
N LEU A 73 0.47 -21.91 -0.20
CA LEU A 73 0.61 -20.46 -0.36
C LEU A 73 1.92 -19.97 0.30
N ALA A 74 2.17 -20.40 1.54
CA ALA A 74 3.35 -20.02 2.32
C ALA A 74 4.66 -20.41 1.60
N GLN A 75 4.71 -21.58 0.95
CA GLN A 75 5.84 -21.99 0.11
C GLN A 75 6.05 -21.07 -1.09
N LEU A 76 4.98 -20.73 -1.83
CA LEU A 76 5.09 -19.89 -3.04
C LEU A 76 5.58 -18.47 -2.71
N ILE A 77 5.16 -17.92 -1.57
CA ILE A 77 5.53 -16.58 -1.13
C ILE A 77 6.77 -16.55 -0.22
N ARG A 78 7.47 -17.68 -0.03
CA ARG A 78 8.66 -17.80 0.82
C ARG A 78 9.71 -16.69 0.61
N PRO A 79 10.01 -16.25 -0.64
CA PRO A 79 10.98 -15.17 -0.88
C PRO A 79 10.65 -13.88 -0.12
N SER A 80 9.38 -13.58 0.13
CA SER A 80 8.95 -12.34 0.80
C SER A 80 9.32 -12.27 2.29
N GLY A 81 9.81 -13.36 2.93
CA GLY A 81 10.13 -13.39 4.36
C GLY A 81 8.87 -13.39 5.25
N TYR A 82 8.97 -13.88 6.49
CA TYR A 82 7.82 -14.07 7.40
C TYR A 82 6.61 -14.77 6.73
N PHE A 83 6.90 -15.68 5.81
CA PHE A 83 5.94 -16.19 4.83
C PHE A 83 4.75 -16.91 5.46
N ASN A 84 4.90 -17.54 6.62
CA ASN A 84 3.78 -18.13 7.36
C ASN A 84 2.78 -17.07 7.84
N ILE A 85 3.27 -15.95 8.38
CA ILE A 85 2.46 -14.83 8.84
C ILE A 85 1.80 -14.14 7.63
N LYS A 86 2.56 -13.92 6.56
CA LYS A 86 2.03 -13.31 5.32
C LYS A 86 0.99 -14.18 4.63
N ALA A 87 1.19 -15.50 4.60
CA ALA A 87 0.19 -16.43 4.08
C ALA A 87 -1.10 -16.37 4.90
N LYS A 88 -0.99 -16.25 6.23
CA LYS A 88 -2.16 -16.02 7.09
C LYS A 88 -2.83 -14.68 6.74
N ARG A 89 -2.11 -13.56 6.69
CA ARG A 89 -2.66 -12.24 6.35
C ARG A 89 -3.37 -12.20 5.00
N LEU A 90 -2.78 -12.83 3.97
CA LEU A 90 -3.43 -13.00 2.68
C LEU A 90 -4.74 -13.78 2.79
N LYS A 91 -4.78 -14.84 3.61
CA LYS A 91 -6.02 -15.59 3.87
C LYS A 91 -7.07 -14.75 4.58
N GLU A 92 -6.70 -14.00 5.62
CA GLU A 92 -7.62 -13.09 6.31
C GLU A 92 -8.22 -12.04 5.34
N PHE A 93 -7.40 -11.46 4.47
CA PHE A 93 -7.89 -10.53 3.44
C PHE A 93 -8.83 -11.21 2.44
N LEU A 94 -8.51 -12.43 1.99
CA LEU A 94 -9.38 -13.15 1.06
C LEU A 94 -10.68 -13.58 1.73
N ASP A 95 -10.65 -14.03 2.99
CA ASP A 95 -11.85 -14.33 3.77
C ASP A 95 -12.77 -13.09 3.87
N PHE A 96 -12.20 -11.91 4.17
CA PHE A 96 -12.91 -10.64 4.14
C PHE A 96 -13.55 -10.37 2.77
N LEU A 97 -12.76 -10.48 1.70
CA LEU A 97 -13.22 -10.21 0.33
C LEU A 97 -14.34 -11.16 -0.11
N PHE A 98 -14.26 -12.43 0.27
CA PHE A 98 -15.29 -13.43 -0.07
C PHE A 98 -16.55 -13.25 0.77
N LYS A 99 -16.43 -13.04 2.08
CA LYS A 99 -17.58 -12.86 2.98
C LYS A 99 -18.39 -11.61 2.65
N ASN A 100 -17.72 -10.49 2.40
CA ASN A 100 -18.40 -9.20 2.25
C ASN A 100 -18.71 -8.83 0.79
N TYR A 101 -17.92 -9.36 -0.16
CA TYR A 101 -17.97 -8.94 -1.56
C TYR A 101 -18.01 -10.09 -2.57
N ASN A 102 -18.18 -11.33 -2.09
CA ASN A 102 -18.22 -12.54 -2.92
C ASN A 102 -17.00 -12.66 -3.88
N GLY A 103 -15.81 -12.24 -3.40
CA GLY A 103 -14.57 -12.31 -4.16
C GLY A 103 -14.36 -11.17 -5.18
N SER A 104 -15.27 -10.19 -5.25
CA SER A 104 -15.25 -9.13 -6.26
C SER A 104 -14.61 -7.83 -5.76
N LEU A 105 -13.43 -7.49 -6.29
CA LEU A 105 -12.80 -6.18 -6.05
C LEU A 105 -13.66 -5.02 -6.56
N LYS A 106 -14.41 -5.21 -7.65
CA LYS A 106 -15.32 -4.17 -8.18
C LYS A 106 -16.42 -3.82 -7.16
N LYS A 107 -17.01 -4.83 -6.50
CA LYS A 107 -17.99 -4.60 -5.44
C LYS A 107 -17.35 -3.93 -4.22
N MET A 108 -16.16 -4.38 -3.83
CA MET A 108 -15.41 -3.79 -2.73
C MET A 108 -15.12 -2.30 -2.98
N PHE A 109 -14.55 -1.96 -4.13
CA PHE A 109 -14.21 -0.58 -4.48
C PHE A 109 -15.41 0.29 -4.91
N SER A 110 -16.63 -0.25 -4.98
CA SER A 110 -17.84 0.58 -5.13
C SER A 110 -18.35 1.18 -3.83
N ARG A 111 -17.75 0.82 -2.69
CA ARG A 111 -18.13 1.34 -1.37
C ARG A 111 -17.55 2.74 -1.15
N PRO A 112 -18.20 3.59 -0.32
CA PRO A 112 -17.61 4.84 0.14
C PRO A 112 -16.23 4.60 0.77
N VAL A 113 -15.24 5.43 0.43
CA VAL A 113 -13.83 5.19 0.78
C VAL A 113 -13.61 5.18 2.29
N GLU A 114 -14.32 6.03 3.03
CA GLU A 114 -14.22 6.14 4.49
C GLU A 114 -14.71 4.87 5.20
N ASP A 115 -15.81 4.28 4.71
CA ASP A 115 -16.35 3.03 5.25
C ASP A 115 -15.47 1.85 4.83
N LEU A 116 -15.09 1.79 3.56
CA LEU A 116 -14.21 0.74 3.05
C LEU A 116 -12.87 0.72 3.79
N ARG A 117 -12.31 1.88 4.13
CA ARG A 117 -11.08 1.98 4.91
C ARG A 117 -11.23 1.34 6.29
N LYS A 118 -12.33 1.63 7.00
CA LYS A 118 -12.61 1.03 8.33
C LYS A 118 -12.74 -0.49 8.20
N GLU A 119 -13.44 -0.95 7.18
CA GLU A 119 -13.61 -2.37 6.89
C GLU A 119 -12.27 -3.07 6.63
N ILE A 120 -11.42 -2.51 5.76
CA ILE A 120 -10.09 -3.08 5.46
C ILE A 120 -9.21 -3.09 6.72
N LEU A 121 -9.25 -2.03 7.53
CA LEU A 121 -8.52 -1.96 8.80
C LEU A 121 -8.99 -2.99 9.84
N SER A 122 -10.23 -3.46 9.75
CA SER A 122 -10.73 -4.53 10.64
C SER A 122 -10.13 -5.91 10.32
N VAL A 123 -9.52 -6.06 9.14
CA VAL A 123 -8.89 -7.32 8.72
C VAL A 123 -7.62 -7.55 9.53
N LYS A 124 -7.58 -8.68 10.24
CA LYS A 124 -6.46 -9.02 11.12
C LYS A 124 -5.12 -9.04 10.37
N GLY A 125 -4.22 -8.16 10.80
CA GLY A 125 -2.87 -8.04 10.23
C GLY A 125 -2.75 -7.10 9.04
N ILE A 126 -3.82 -6.36 8.71
CA ILE A 126 -3.77 -5.21 7.81
C ILE A 126 -3.71 -3.95 8.67
N GLY A 127 -2.57 -3.25 8.61
CA GLY A 127 -2.40 -1.96 9.27
C GLY A 127 -2.71 -0.76 8.35
N PRO A 128 -2.67 0.47 8.87
CA PRO A 128 -2.96 1.69 8.11
C PRO A 128 -2.17 1.82 6.81
N GLU A 129 -0.86 1.58 6.83
CA GLU A 129 -0.02 1.66 5.62
C GLU A 129 -0.50 0.70 4.52
N THR A 130 -0.83 -0.55 4.88
CA THR A 130 -1.31 -1.54 3.91
C THR A 130 -2.73 -1.22 3.44
N ALA A 131 -3.62 -0.79 4.34
CA ALA A 131 -4.97 -0.39 3.98
C ALA A 131 -4.95 0.78 2.99
N ASP A 132 -4.16 1.80 3.29
CA ASP A 132 -4.06 3.02 2.47
C ASP A 132 -3.34 2.71 1.15
N SER A 133 -2.37 1.79 1.14
CA SER A 133 -1.76 1.29 -0.11
C SER A 133 -2.79 0.57 -1.00
N ILE A 134 -3.67 -0.25 -0.42
CA ILE A 134 -4.74 -0.92 -1.17
C ILE A 134 -5.70 0.12 -1.76
N LEU A 135 -6.13 1.11 -0.96
CA LEU A 135 -7.05 2.14 -1.41
C LEU A 135 -6.45 3.03 -2.50
N LEU A 136 -5.20 3.47 -2.33
CA LEU A 136 -4.54 4.34 -3.29
C LEU A 136 -4.19 3.58 -4.59
N TYR A 137 -3.41 2.51 -4.48
CA TYR A 137 -2.79 1.88 -5.65
C TYR A 137 -3.69 0.88 -6.38
N ALA A 138 -4.58 0.19 -5.65
CA ALA A 138 -5.50 -0.77 -6.27
C ALA A 138 -6.91 -0.20 -6.44
N GLY A 139 -7.37 0.61 -5.48
CA GLY A 139 -8.71 1.21 -5.49
C GLY A 139 -8.83 2.52 -6.24
N GLY A 140 -7.70 3.21 -6.50
CA GLY A 140 -7.72 4.51 -7.17
C GLY A 140 -8.36 5.61 -6.33
N PHE A 141 -8.30 5.51 -5.01
CA PHE A 141 -8.82 6.54 -4.10
C PHE A 141 -7.72 7.53 -3.72
N PRO A 142 -8.03 8.83 -3.53
CA PRO A 142 -7.07 9.83 -3.08
C PRO A 142 -6.84 9.69 -1.56
N VAL A 143 -6.19 8.60 -1.15
CA VAL A 143 -5.76 8.33 0.22
C VAL A 143 -4.25 8.36 0.26
N PHE A 144 -3.68 9.30 1.03
CA PHE A 144 -2.23 9.42 1.10
C PHE A 144 -1.63 8.26 1.92
N VAL A 145 -0.62 7.59 1.38
CA VAL A 145 0.09 6.52 2.10
C VAL A 145 1.21 7.15 2.92
N VAL A 146 1.28 6.79 4.20
CA VAL A 146 2.41 7.14 5.07
C VAL A 146 3.21 5.88 5.36
N ASP A 147 4.52 5.97 5.22
CA ASP A 147 5.45 4.91 5.58
C ASP A 147 6.58 5.44 6.50
N ALA A 148 7.53 4.58 6.84
CA ALA A 148 8.66 4.96 7.67
C ALA A 148 9.54 6.06 7.02
N TYR A 149 9.66 6.07 5.69
CA TYR A 149 10.40 7.10 4.97
C TYR A 149 9.73 8.46 5.09
N THR A 150 8.41 8.50 4.92
CA THR A 150 7.58 9.70 5.09
C THR A 150 7.78 10.29 6.48
N LYS A 151 7.63 9.48 7.54
CA LYS A 151 7.84 9.96 8.91
C LYS A 151 9.25 10.52 9.12
N ARG A 152 10.27 9.76 8.71
CA ARG A 152 11.69 10.12 8.90
C ARG A 152 12.11 11.36 8.12
N ILE A 153 11.66 11.51 6.88
CA ILE A 153 12.04 12.64 6.02
C ILE A 153 11.41 13.93 6.56
N PHE A 154 10.12 13.90 6.86
CA PHE A 154 9.40 15.12 7.24
C PHE A 154 9.63 15.52 8.70
N SER A 155 10.02 14.59 9.59
CA SER A 155 10.52 14.95 10.92
C SER A 155 11.86 15.69 10.85
N ARG A 156 12.79 15.24 9.99
CA ARG A 156 14.07 15.94 9.74
C ARG A 156 13.89 17.33 9.15
N GLN A 157 12.81 17.55 8.40
CA GLN A 157 12.43 18.88 7.88
C GLN A 157 11.69 19.75 8.93
N LYS A 158 11.52 19.26 10.17
CA LYS A 158 10.76 19.92 11.25
C LYS A 158 9.31 20.22 10.88
N LEU A 159 8.73 19.44 9.97
CA LEU A 159 7.33 19.54 9.55
C LEU A 159 6.42 18.57 10.32
N LEU A 160 7.02 17.56 10.95
CA LEU A 160 6.35 16.58 11.81
C LEU A 160 7.17 16.44 13.09
N SER A 161 6.47 16.10 14.18
CA SER A 161 7.14 15.60 15.37
C SER A 161 7.69 14.18 15.12
N GLU A 162 8.76 13.81 15.81
CA GLU A 162 9.36 12.47 15.68
C GLU A 162 8.42 11.36 16.19
N ASP A 163 7.56 11.69 17.14
CA ASP A 163 6.53 10.83 17.72
C ASP A 163 5.17 10.95 16.99
N ALA A 164 5.11 11.64 15.84
CA ALA A 164 3.87 11.82 15.11
C ALA A 164 3.23 10.47 14.72
N GLU A 165 1.97 10.30 15.13
CA GLU A 165 1.18 9.11 14.84
C GLU A 165 0.80 9.04 13.37
N TYR A 166 0.57 7.82 12.85
CA TYR A 166 0.26 7.61 11.43
C TYR A 166 -0.84 8.55 10.92
N HIS A 167 -1.94 8.65 11.68
CA HIS A 167 -3.12 9.41 11.28
C HIS A 167 -2.83 10.92 11.23
N GLN A 168 -2.00 11.45 12.14
CA GLN A 168 -1.62 12.87 12.16
C GLN A 168 -0.80 13.23 10.92
N VAL A 169 0.11 12.34 10.53
CA VAL A 169 0.90 12.52 9.31
C VAL A 169 -0.02 12.45 8.09
N GLN A 170 -0.85 11.42 7.97
CA GLN A 170 -1.75 11.25 6.84
C GLN A 170 -2.70 12.44 6.67
N GLU A 171 -3.23 12.95 7.79
CA GLU A 171 -4.11 14.11 7.82
C GLU A 171 -3.40 15.40 7.38
N LEU A 172 -2.14 15.61 7.79
CA LEU A 172 -1.35 16.75 7.34
C LEU A 172 -1.25 16.81 5.81
N PHE A 173 -0.90 15.69 5.17
CA PHE A 173 -0.81 15.62 3.70
C PHE A 173 -2.19 15.80 3.06
N THR A 174 -3.21 15.11 3.58
CA THR A 174 -4.57 15.13 3.01
C THR A 174 -5.22 16.52 3.11
N ARG A 175 -4.98 17.28 4.19
CA ARG A 175 -5.51 18.64 4.35
C ARG A 175 -4.73 19.68 3.55
N SER A 176 -3.43 19.45 3.35
CA SER A 176 -2.54 20.42 2.71
C SER A 176 -2.52 20.30 1.19
N LEU A 177 -2.69 19.10 0.65
CA LEU A 177 -2.60 18.81 -0.77
C LEU A 177 -3.99 18.65 -1.40
N LYS A 178 -4.09 18.94 -2.70
CA LYS A 178 -5.30 18.60 -3.47
C LYS A 178 -5.56 17.10 -3.39
N LYS A 179 -6.84 16.71 -3.20
CA LYS A 179 -7.28 15.31 -3.26
C LYS A 179 -7.17 14.80 -4.70
N ASP A 180 -6.01 14.26 -5.04
CA ASP A 180 -5.68 13.80 -6.38
C ASP A 180 -4.87 12.51 -6.30
N VAL A 181 -5.35 11.47 -6.99
CA VAL A 181 -4.79 10.11 -6.94
C VAL A 181 -3.38 10.08 -7.54
N GLN A 182 -3.17 10.77 -8.66
CA GLN A 182 -1.88 10.81 -9.34
C GLN A 182 -0.85 11.54 -8.49
N LEU A 183 -1.25 12.68 -7.90
CA LEU A 183 -0.39 13.43 -6.99
C LEU A 183 0.03 12.57 -5.78
N TYR A 184 -0.90 11.88 -5.14
CA TYR A 184 -0.59 11.09 -3.95
C TYR A 184 0.30 9.88 -4.27
N ASN A 185 0.02 9.21 -5.39
CA ASN A 185 0.85 8.12 -5.87
C ASN A 185 2.28 8.59 -6.16
N GLU A 186 2.42 9.61 -7.00
CA GLU A 186 3.73 10.14 -7.41
C GLU A 186 4.51 10.70 -6.22
N TYR A 187 3.85 11.45 -5.33
CA TYR A 187 4.53 12.02 -4.18
C TYR A 187 5.01 10.93 -3.21
N HIS A 188 4.19 9.92 -2.89
CA HIS A 188 4.67 8.80 -2.08
C HIS A 188 5.85 8.08 -2.74
N ALA A 189 5.81 7.88 -4.06
CA ALA A 189 6.91 7.26 -4.80
C ALA A 189 8.23 8.04 -4.66
N LEU A 190 8.17 9.36 -4.82
CA LEU A 190 9.32 10.26 -4.67
C LEU A 190 9.90 10.23 -3.25
N ILE A 191 9.04 10.14 -2.23
CA ILE A 191 9.45 10.01 -0.83
C ILE A 191 10.18 8.69 -0.60
N VAL A 192 9.63 7.58 -1.12
CA VAL A 192 10.27 6.27 -1.04
C VAL A 192 11.61 6.26 -1.77
N ARG A 193 11.70 6.92 -2.94
CA ARG A 193 12.94 7.05 -3.71
C ARG A 193 14.01 7.77 -2.91
N LEU A 194 13.69 8.95 -2.36
CA LEU A 194 14.60 9.70 -1.48
C LEU A 194 15.00 8.91 -0.23
N GLY A 195 14.11 8.07 0.30
CA GLY A 195 14.38 7.29 1.50
C GLY A 195 15.34 6.11 1.31
N LYS A 196 15.49 5.63 0.07
CA LYS A 196 16.30 4.46 -0.30
C LYS A 196 17.68 4.82 -0.82
N ASP A 197 17.80 5.93 -1.53
CA ASP A 197 19.08 6.48 -2.02
C ASP A 197 19.84 7.18 -0.88
#